data_AF-A0A1F5D3Q1-F1
#
_entry.id   AF-A0A1F5D3Q1-F1
#
_cell.length_a   1.000
_cell.length_b   1.000
_cell.length_c   1.000
_cell.angle_alpha   90.00
_cell.angle_beta   90.00
_cell.angle_gamma   90.00
#
_symmetry.space_group_name_H-M   'P 1'
#
loop_
_entity.id
_entity.type
_entity.pdbx_description
1 polymer ?
#
loop_
_entity_poly.entity_id
_entity_poly.type
_entity_poly.pdbx_seq_one_letter_code
_entity_poly.pdbx_strand_id
1 'polypeptide(L)' 'MRIVKGWKRIDNQRGYLNATTEQNLVVTKKQYGEHYLVMLFPKVRNSDEGRKISPEYATESEAESFATDWMNKHPRGA' A
#
# COMPACT_ATOMS: atom_id res chain seq x y z
N MET A 1 12.52 7.51 -9.91
CA MET A 1 11.15 6.99 -9.65
C MET A 1 11.25 5.48 -9.55
N ARG A 2 11.05 4.85 -8.38
CA ARG A 2 11.23 3.40 -8.19
C ARG A 2 9.98 2.69 -8.70
N ILE A 3 10.12 1.87 -9.75
CA ILE A 3 9.06 1.02 -10.29
C ILE A 3 9.30 -0.38 -9.74
N VAL A 4 8.28 -0.99 -9.12
CA VAL A 4 8.35 -2.37 -8.63
C VAL A 4 7.44 -3.22 -9.50
N LYS A 5 8.00 -3.89 -10.51
CA LYS A 5 7.32 -4.90 -11.36
C LYS A 5 5.86 -4.54 -11.75
N GLY A 6 5.63 -3.37 -12.34
CA GLY A 6 4.29 -2.91 -12.77
C GLY A 6 3.59 -1.95 -11.81
N TRP A 7 4.10 -1.82 -10.59
CA TRP A 7 3.67 -0.84 -9.61
C TRP A 7 4.52 0.43 -9.69
N LYS A 8 3.85 1.57 -9.82
CA LYS A 8 4.46 2.90 -9.88
C LYS A 8 4.15 3.65 -8.59
N ARG A 9 5.18 4.12 -7.89
CA ARG A 9 5.02 5.03 -6.74
C ARG A 9 4.36 6.32 -7.23
N ILE A 10 3.22 6.70 -6.65
CA ILE A 10 2.50 7.94 -7.00
C ILE A 10 3.04 9.10 -6.16
N ASP A 11 3.03 8.96 -4.83
CA ASP A 11 3.74 9.82 -3.88
C ASP A 11 3.82 9.13 -2.49
N ASN A 12 4.51 9.75 -1.52
CA ASN A 12 4.74 9.18 -0.18
C ASN A 12 3.46 9.00 0.66
N GLN A 13 2.41 9.76 0.38
CA GLN A 13 1.09 9.70 1.01
C GLN A 13 0.07 8.92 0.17
N ARG A 14 0.22 8.90 -1.16
CA ARG A 14 -0.69 8.19 -2.09
C ARG A 14 -0.30 6.74 -2.40
N GLY A 15 0.88 6.31 -1.99
CA GLY A 15 1.33 4.92 -2.16
C GLY A 15 1.71 4.54 -3.60
N TYR A 16 1.39 3.31 -3.99
CA TYR A 16 1.73 2.67 -5.26
C TYR A 16 0.49 2.38 -6.09
N LEU A 17 0.56 2.59 -7.41
CA LEU A 17 -0.48 2.26 -8.37
C LEU A 17 0.03 1.21 -9.35
N ASN A 18 -0.75 0.14 -9.53
CA ASN A 18 -0.58 -0.76 -10.65
C ASN A 18 -1.24 -0.12 -11.87
N ALA A 19 -0.45 0.26 -12.87
CA ALA A 19 -0.97 0.91 -14.07
C ALA A 19 -1.79 -0.05 -14.96
N THR A 20 -1.61 -1.36 -14.80
CA THR A 20 -2.31 -2.37 -15.60
C THR A 20 -3.69 -2.70 -15.02
N THR A 21 -3.83 -2.74 -13.70
CA THR A 21 -5.09 -3.11 -13.03
C THR A 21 -5.77 -1.96 -12.29
N GLU A 22 -5.21 -0.75 -12.39
CA GLU A 22 -5.69 0.47 -11.71
C GLU A 22 -5.77 0.34 -10.18
N GLN A 23 -5.10 -0.69 -9.66
CA GLN A 23 -5.09 -1.08 -8.28
C GLN A 23 -4.12 -0.21 -7.47
N ASN A 24 -4.56 0.31 -6.32
CA ASN A 24 -3.75 1.14 -5.44
C ASN A 24 -3.28 0.36 -4.20
N LEU A 25 -2.10 0.65 -3.68
CA LEU A 25 -1.55 0.14 -2.42
C LEU A 25 -0.99 1.31 -1.63
N VAL A 26 -1.45 1.53 -0.40
CA VAL A 26 -1.08 2.68 0.42
C VAL A 26 -0.40 2.23 1.69
N VAL A 27 0.68 2.93 2.04
CA VAL A 27 1.32 2.83 3.35
C VAL A 27 0.98 4.11 4.11
N THR A 28 0.31 4.01 5.26
CA THR A 28 -0.11 5.18 6.05
C THR A 28 0.18 5.03 7.53
N LYS A 29 0.43 6.14 8.23
CA LYS A 29 0.57 6.19 9.70
C LYS A 29 -0.79 6.48 10.33
N LYS A 30 -1.22 5.69 11.31
CA LYS A 30 -2.43 5.97 12.12
C LYS A 30 -2.03 6.66 13.44
N GLN A 31 -2.69 7.76 13.79
CA GLN A 31 -2.46 8.45 15.06
C GLN A 31 -3.49 8.00 16.13
N TYR A 32 -3.04 8.00 17.40
CA TYR A 32 -3.49 7.20 18.57
C TYR A 32 -2.93 5.75 18.60
N GLY A 33 -1.60 5.62 18.54
CA GLY A 33 -0.90 4.32 18.64
C GLY A 33 0.45 4.25 17.90
N GLU A 34 0.78 5.23 17.07
CA GLU A 34 2.07 5.33 16.33
C GLU A 34 2.44 4.08 15.51
N HIS A 35 1.50 3.59 14.70
CA HIS A 35 1.75 2.45 13.82
C HIS A 35 1.53 2.79 12.34
N TYR A 36 2.28 2.09 11.48
CA TYR A 36 2.15 2.12 10.03
C TYR A 36 1.31 0.95 9.53
N LEU A 37 0.55 1.17 8.48
CA LEU A 37 -0.39 0.20 7.91
C LEU A 37 -0.25 0.13 6.40
N VAL A 38 -0.41 -1.08 5.85
CA VAL A 38 -0.48 -1.33 4.41
C VAL A 38 -1.91 -1.69 4.02
N MET A 39 -2.51 -0.83 3.19
CA MET A 39 -3.87 -0.98 2.66
C MET A 39 -3.84 -1.22 1.16
N LEU A 40 -4.66 -2.15 0.67
CA LEU A 40 -4.94 -2.29 -0.75
C LEU A 40 -6.26 -1.62 -1.11
N PHE A 41 -6.28 -0.98 -2.26
CA PHE A 41 -7.46 -0.44 -2.94
C PHE A 41 -8.26 0.53 -2.06
N PRO A 42 -7.65 1.61 -1.55
CA PRO A 42 -8.26 2.59 -0.63
C PRO A 42 -9.52 3.30 -1.16
N LYS A 43 -9.83 3.22 -2.46
CA LYS A 43 -11.08 3.76 -3.02
C LYS A 43 -12.13 2.66 -3.11
N VAL A 44 -12.86 2.44 -2.03
CA VAL A 44 -14.22 1.90 -2.12
C VAL A 44 -15.16 3.08 -1.85
N ARG A 45 -16.22 3.23 -2.63
CA ARG A 45 -17.23 4.31 -2.49
C ARG A 45 -18.02 4.28 -1.18
N ASN A 46 -17.73 3.34 -0.29
CA ASN A 46 -18.32 3.23 1.03
C ASN A 46 -17.29 3.61 2.08
N SER A 47 -17.77 4.12 3.20
CA SER A 47 -17.04 4.59 4.38
C SER A 47 -16.06 3.59 5.03
N ASP A 48 -15.84 2.44 4.41
CA ASP A 48 -14.83 1.46 4.79
C ASP A 48 -13.53 1.78 4.03
N GLU A 49 -12.50 2.13 4.81
CA GLU A 49 -11.11 2.15 4.36
C GLU A 49 -10.82 0.85 3.58
N GLY A 50 -10.04 0.93 2.50
CA GLY A 50 -9.76 -0.22 1.61
C GLY A 50 -9.27 -1.48 2.36
N ARG A 51 -9.16 -2.61 1.66
CA ARG A 51 -8.78 -3.90 2.28
C ARG A 51 -7.43 -3.78 2.98
N LYS A 52 -7.44 -3.73 4.31
CA LYS A 52 -6.24 -3.86 5.17
C LYS A 52 -5.69 -5.27 5.00
N ILE A 53 -4.45 -5.38 4.53
CA ILE A 53 -3.81 -6.69 4.31
C ILE A 53 -2.70 -6.99 5.31
N SER A 54 -2.31 -6.01 6.13
CA SER A 54 -1.21 -6.16 7.08
C SER A 54 -1.60 -5.75 8.50
N PRO A 55 -0.89 -6.30 9.51
CA PRO A 55 -0.92 -5.75 10.85
C PRO A 55 -0.32 -4.35 10.88
N GLU A 56 -0.43 -3.74 12.05
CA GLU A 56 0.23 -2.49 12.42
C GLU A 56 1.74 -2.73 12.56
N TYR A 57 2.54 -1.93 11.86
CA TYR A 57 4.00 -1.95 11.89
C TYR A 57 4.53 -0.83 12.79
N ALA A 58 5.64 -1.08 13.48
CA ALA A 58 6.26 -0.07 14.34
C ALA A 58 6.94 1.04 13.51
N THR A 59 7.41 0.72 12.30
CA THR A 59 8.14 1.67 11.46
C THR A 59 7.63 1.71 10.01
N GLU A 60 7.89 2.84 9.33
CA GLU A 60 7.61 2.99 7.90
C GLU A 60 8.39 1.98 7.06
N SER A 61 9.64 1.70 7.44
CA SER A 61 10.52 0.80 6.68
C SER A 61 10.00 -0.64 6.67
N GLU A 62 9.45 -1.12 7.79
CA GLU A 62 8.82 -2.46 7.86
C GLU A 62 7.55 -2.52 6.99
N ALA A 63 6.72 -1.48 7.04
CA ALA A 63 5.53 -1.39 6.22
C ALA A 63 5.86 -1.29 4.72
N GLU A 64 6.88 -0.51 4.34
CA GLU A 64 7.39 -0.41 2.97
C GLU A 64 8.00 -1.72 2.48
N SER A 65 8.70 -2.45 3.35
CA SER A 65 9.28 -3.76 3.02
C SER A 65 8.17 -4.76 2.71
N PHE A 66 7.15 -4.85 3.57
CA PHE A 66 5.99 -5.70 3.32
C PHE A 66 5.25 -5.31 2.03
N ALA A 67 5.01 -4.01 1.81
CA ALA A 67 4.40 -3.51 0.59
C ALA A 67 5.19 -3.95 -0.66
N THR A 68 6.52 -3.83 -0.61
CA THR A 68 7.42 -4.21 -1.70
C THR A 68 7.37 -5.71 -1.98
N ASP A 69 7.41 -6.53 -0.94
CA ASP A 69 7.32 -7.99 -1.06
C ASP A 69 5.96 -8.42 -1.62
N TRP A 70 4.89 -7.78 -1.17
CA TRP A 70 3.55 -8.05 -1.67
C TRP A 70 3.44 -7.70 -3.16
N MET A 71 3.91 -6.53 -3.59
CA MET A 71 3.96 -6.14 -5.00
C MET A 71 4.83 -7.08 -5.85
N ASN A 72 5.93 -7.57 -5.29
CA ASN A 72 6.80 -8.54 -5.95
C ASN A 72 6.11 -9.89 -6.21
N LYS A 73 5.22 -10.32 -5.29
CA LYS A 73 4.38 -11.51 -5.43
C LYS A 73 3.19 -11.27 -6.36
N HIS A 74 2.69 -10.04 -6.43
CA HIS A 74 1.50 -9.63 -7.20
C HIS A 74 1.83 -8.55 -8.23
N PRO A 75 2.68 -8.81 -9.24
CA PRO A 75 3.12 -7.78 -10.20
C PRO A 75 1.98 -7.23 -11.07
N ARG A 76 0.88 -7.97 -11.21
CA ARG A 76 -0.32 -7.56 -11.96
C ARG A 76 -1.47 -7.14 -11.06
N GLY A 77 -1.28 -7.06 -9.74
CA GLY A 77 -2.40 -6.90 -8.82
C GLY A 77 -2.81 -8.17 -8.10
N ALA A 78 -3.72 -8.00 -7.14
CA ALA A 78 -4.40 -9.07 -6.41
C ALA A 78 -5.50 -9.72 -7.27
#